data_AF-A0A482T564-F1
#
_entry.id   AF-A0A482T564-F1
#
_cell.length_a   1.000
_cell.length_b   1.000
_cell.length_c   1.000
_cell.angle_alpha   90.00
_cell.angle_beta   90.00
_cell.angle_gamma   90.00
#
_symmetry.space_group_name_H-M   'P 1'
#
loop_
_entity.id
_entity.type
_entity.pdbx_description
1 polymer ?
#
loop_
_entity_poly.entity_id
_entity_poly.type
_entity_poly.pdbx_seq_one_letter_code
_entity_poly.pdbx_strand_id
1 'polypeptide(L)' 'MALSVNVTISMPPEMVEKIDEQANHHGMSRAEYVRHLAREAPSSPFETPQSDLSTNAEV' A
#
# COMPACT_ATOMS: atom_id res chain seq x y z
N MET A 1 -21.37 6.85 8.05
CA MET A 1 -20.66 8.09 7.68
C MET A 1 -19.22 7.72 7.40
N ALA A 2 -18.67 8.08 6.24
CA ALA A 2 -17.26 7.82 5.97
C ALA A 2 -16.44 8.95 6.62
N LEU A 3 -15.78 8.65 7.74
CA LEU A 3 -14.81 9.55 8.34
C LEU A 3 -13.58 9.59 7.44
N SER A 4 -13.29 10.73 6.81
CA SER A 4 -12.05 10.95 6.08
C SER A 4 -11.03 11.60 7.01
N VAL A 5 -9.87 10.96 7.15
CA VAL A 5 -8.74 11.48 7.96
C VAL A 5 -7.54 11.65 7.06
N ASN A 6 -6.78 12.72 7.27
CA ASN A 6 -5.56 12.99 6.53
C ASN A 6 -4.36 12.47 7.35
N VAL A 7 -3.48 11.70 6.71
CA VAL A 7 -2.25 11.18 7.30
C VAL A 7 -1.07 11.71 6.49
N THR A 8 -0.13 12.38 7.15
CA THR A 8 1.12 12.85 6.55
C THR A 8 2.26 11.98 7.05
N ILE A 9 3.02 11.41 6.14
CA ILE A 9 4.14 10.52 6.45
C ILE A 9 5.38 11.08 5.76
N SER A 10 6.45 11.28 6.53
CA SER A 10 7.75 11.61 5.96
C SER A 10 8.44 10.32 5.53
N MET A 11 8.85 10.24 4.27
CA MET A 11 9.51 9.07 3.70
C MET A 11 10.68 9.54 2.82
N PRO A 12 11.75 8.73 2.70
CA PRO A 12 12.82 9.01 1.74
C PRO A 12 12.30 9.05 0.30
N PRO A 13 12.86 9.90 -0.58
CA PRO A 13 12.42 10.03 -1.97
C PRO A 13 12.40 8.69 -2.73
N GLU A 14 13.44 7.86 -2.54
CA GLU A 14 13.56 6.55 -3.18
C GLU A 14 12.45 5.57 -2.79
N MET A 15 11.84 5.76 -1.62
CA MET A 15 10.72 4.96 -1.17
C MET A 15 9.41 5.43 -1.81
N VAL A 16 9.25 6.75 -1.97
CA VAL A 16 8.09 7.33 -2.65
C VAL A 16 8.03 6.88 -4.10
N GLU A 17 9.17 6.89 -4.80
CA GLU A 17 9.27 6.42 -6.19
C GLU A 17 8.85 4.95 -6.31
N LYS A 18 9.36 4.07 -5.45
CA LYS A 18 8.98 2.65 -5.44
C LYS A 18 7.51 2.43 -5.14
N ILE A 19 6.95 3.19 -4.19
CA ILE A 19 5.51 3.13 -3.88
C ILE A 19 4.69 3.52 -5.10
N ASP A 20 5.10 4.57 -5.82
CA ASP A 20 4.41 5.01 -7.03
C ASP A 20 4.46 4.00 -8.16
N GLU A 21 5.64 3.44 -8.42
CA GLU A 21 5.81 2.38 -9.42
C GLU A 21 4.90 1.19 -9.12
N GLN A 22 4.95 0.67 -7.89
CA GLN A 22 4.15 -0.48 -7.50
C GLN A 22 2.65 -0.17 -7.48
N ALA A 23 2.25 0.99 -6.98
CA ALA A 23 0.85 1.42 -7.02
C ALA A 23 0.33 1.46 -8.47
N ASN A 24 1.12 2.02 -9.40
CA ASN A 24 0.78 2.03 -10.83
C ASN A 24 0.71 0.62 -11.43
N HIS A 25 1.65 -0.27 -11.08
CA HIS A 25 1.65 -1.67 -11.52
C HIS A 25 0.36 -2.41 -11.14
N HIS A 26 -0.17 -2.11 -9.95
CA HIS A 26 -1.40 -2.72 -9.45
C HIS A 26 -2.67 -1.92 -9.79
N GLY A 27 -2.54 -0.82 -10.55
CA GLY A 27 -3.67 0.06 -10.91
C GLY A 27 -4.32 0.77 -9.72
N MET A 28 -3.58 0.92 -8.61
CA MET A 28 -4.04 1.54 -7.37
C MET A 28 -3.56 2.98 -7.27
N SER A 29 -4.32 3.81 -6.56
CA SER A 29 -3.79 5.11 -6.11
C SER A 29 -2.71 4.91 -5.03
N ARG A 30 -1.76 5.83 -4.90
CA ARG A 30 -0.73 5.80 -3.84
C ARG A 30 -1.33 5.57 -2.43
N ALA A 31 -2.39 6.30 -2.10
CA ALA A 31 -3.05 6.20 -0.80
C ALA A 31 -3.81 4.87 -0.62
N GLU A 32 -4.31 4.27 -1.70
CA GLU A 32 -4.91 2.94 -1.68
C GLU A 32 -3.86 1.85 -1.47
N TYR A 33 -2.74 1.92 -2.20
CA TYR A 33 -1.63 1.01 -2.06
C TYR A 33 -1.02 1.05 -0.65
N VAL A 34 -0.78 2.23 -0.09
CA VAL A 34 -0.28 2.37 1.30
C VAL A 34 -1.26 1.78 2.32
N ARG A 35 -2.57 1.98 2.13
CA ARG A 35 -3.59 1.38 3.01
C ARG A 35 -3.65 -0.14 2.86
N HIS A 36 -3.46 -0.65 1.64
CA HIS A 36 -3.41 -2.09 1.37
C HIS A 36 -2.21 -2.73 2.08
N LEU A 37 -1.01 -2.18 1.90
CA LEU A 37 0.21 -2.63 2.58
C LEU A 37 0.07 -2.57 4.11
N ALA A 38 -0.54 -1.51 4.65
CA ALA A 38 -0.77 -1.39 6.08
C ALA A 38 -1.69 -2.51 6.63
N ARG A 39 -2.60 -3.05 5.80
CA ARG A 39 -3.45 -4.19 6.18
C ARG A 39 -2.78 -5.54 5.95
N GLU A 40 -1.92 -5.64 4.94
CA GLU A 40 -1.17 -6.85 4.60
C GLU A 40 -0.03 -7.13 5.59
N ALA A 41 0.45 -6.11 6.32
CA ALA A 41 1.49 -6.27 7.30
C ALA A 41 1.16 -7.37 8.34
N PRO A 42 2.09 -8.29 8.66
CA PRO A 42 1.79 -9.46 9.50
C PRO A 42 1.43 -9.12 10.95
N SER A 43 1.79 -7.93 11.41
CA SER A 43 1.44 -7.40 12.73
C SER A 43 0.25 -6.43 12.69
N SER A 44 -0.38 -6.27 11.52
CA SER A 44 -1.57 -5.46 11.35
C SER A 44 -2.72 -6.03 12.18
N PRO A 45 -3.41 -5.20 12.99
CA PRO A 45 -4.64 -5.61 13.65
C PRO A 45 -5.86 -5.61 12.69
N PHE A 46 -5.66 -5.27 11.41
CA PHE A 46 -6.72 -5.16 10.41
C PHE A 46 -6.85 -6.44 9.58
N GLU A 47 -8.03 -6.66 9.00
CA GLU A 47 -8.25 -7.78 8.08
C GLU A 47 -7.32 -7.67 6.87
N THR A 48 -6.59 -8.77 6.61
CA THR A 48 -5.72 -8.92 5.45
C THR A 48 -6.57 -8.83 4.17
N PRO A 49 -6.14 -8.03 3.19
CA PRO A 49 -6.87 -7.91 1.93
C PRO A 49 -6.90 -9.24 1.15
N GLN A 50 -7.94 -9.46 0.35
CA GLN A 50 -8.13 -10.72 -0.39
C GLN A 50 -7.09 -10.95 -1.50
N SER A 51 -6.40 -9.91 -1.95
CA SER A 51 -5.35 -9.99 -2.96
C SER A 51 -4.01 -9.70 -2.29
N ASP A 52 -3.19 -10.73 -2.17
CA ASP A 52 -1.78 -10.62 -1.76
C ASP A 52 -0.97 -10.02 -2.92
N LEU A 53 -0.24 -8.94 -2.65
CA LEU A 53 0.59 -8.28 -3.66
C LEU A 53 1.98 -8.94 -3.80
N SER A 54 2.29 -9.95 -2.98
CA SER A 54 3.56 -10.68 -3.04
C SER A 54 3.63 -11.74 -4.15
N THR A 55 2.52 -12.07 -4.82
CA THR A 55 2.49 -13.01 -5.95
C THR A 55 2.61 -12.27 -7.28
N ASN A 56 3.84 -11.90 -7.65
CA ASN A 56 4.36 -11.92 -9.02
C ASN A 56 5.82 -11.42 -9.03
N ALA A 57 6.72 -12.32 -8.67
CA ALA A 57 8.12 -12.26 -9.08
C ALA A 57 8.63 -13.69 -9.32
N GLU A 58 8.01 -14.39 -10.27
CA GLU A 58 8.73 -15.42 -11.03
C GLU A 58 9.53 -14.71 -12.14
N VAL A 59 10.82 -14.52 -11.88
CA VAL A 59 11.91 -14.56 -12.88
C VAL A 59 13.13 -15.16 -12.21
#